data_AF-A0A3A1WXQ4-F1
#
_entry.id   AF-A0A3A1WXQ4-F1
#
_cell.length_a   1.000
_cell.length_b   1.000
_cell.length_c   1.000
_cell.angle_alpha   90.00
_cell.angle_beta   90.00
_cell.angle_gamma   90.00
#
_symmetry.space_group_name_H-M   'P 1'
#
loop_
_entity.id
_entity.type
_entity.pdbx_description
1 polymer ?
#
loop_
_entity_poly.entity_id
_entity_poly.type
_entity_poly.pdbx_seq_one_letter_code
_entity_poly.pdbx_strand_id
1 'polypeptide(L)'
;SGAWNWNASKRLKFGNDMLNLLAVQGAANQEKGSASAAYWLPSNKSFRCEYVARQIAVKYKYGLTVTRDEKQNMLAVLHNCGAQGLPR
;
A
#
# COMPACT_ATOMS: atom_id res chain seq x y z
N SER A 1 -5.46 -5.12 -4.93
CA SER A 1 -5.64 -6.27 -5.82
C SER A 1 -5.33 -7.56 -5.07
N GLY A 2 -6.03 -8.65 -5.34
CA GLY A 2 -5.69 -9.99 -4.82
C GLY A 2 -6.41 -10.48 -3.55
N ALA A 3 -7.38 -9.74 -3.01
CA ALA A 3 -8.10 -10.11 -1.78
C ALA A 3 -9.53 -10.67 -2.01
N TRP A 4 -9.95 -10.82 -3.26
CA TRP A 4 -11.37 -11.05 -3.61
C TRP A 4 -11.95 -12.36 -3.06
N ASN A 5 -11.13 -13.41 -2.94
CA ASN A 5 -11.59 -14.73 -2.47
C ASN A 5 -11.30 -14.99 -0.99
N TRP A 6 -11.00 -13.96 -0.20
CA TRP A 6 -10.65 -14.16 1.21
C TRP A 6 -11.88 -14.38 2.08
N ASN A 7 -11.80 -15.36 2.97
CA ASN A 7 -12.77 -15.55 4.04
C ASN A 7 -12.76 -14.37 5.04
N ALA A 8 -13.80 -14.29 5.86
CA ALA A 8 -13.98 -13.19 6.82
C ALA A 8 -12.82 -13.10 7.84
N SER A 9 -12.33 -14.24 8.34
CA SER A 9 -11.23 -14.29 9.31
C SER A 9 -9.94 -13.68 8.75
N LYS A 10 -9.58 -14.01 7.50
CA LYS A 10 -8.39 -13.44 6.84
C LYS A 10 -8.55 -11.93 6.60
N ARG A 11 -9.74 -11.48 6.19
CA ARG A 11 -10.05 -10.05 6.02
C ARG A 11 -9.95 -9.27 7.33
N LEU A 12 -10.44 -9.84 8.44
CA LEU A 12 -10.35 -9.23 9.76
C LEU A 12 -8.89 -9.08 10.22
N LYS A 13 -8.07 -10.12 10.06
CA LYS A 13 -6.64 -10.06 10.38
C LYS A 13 -5.92 -8.99 9.56
N PHE A 14 -6.16 -8.95 8.26
CA PHE A 14 -5.60 -7.93 7.36
C PHE A 14 -6.00 -6.50 7.76
N GLY A 15 -7.27 -6.27 8.10
CA GLY A 15 -7.78 -4.96 8.49
C GLY A 15 -7.23 -4.44 9.82
N ASN A 16 -6.75 -5.34 10.70
CA ASN A 16 -6.26 -5.00 12.04
C ASN A 16 -4.73 -5.16 12.20
N ASP A 17 -4.00 -5.39 11.11
CA ASP A 17 -2.55 -5.53 11.14
C ASP A 17 -1.87 -4.16 11.25
N MET A 18 -1.02 -3.97 12.25
CA MET A 18 -0.27 -2.72 12.43
C MET A 18 0.65 -2.36 11.25
N LEU A 19 1.06 -3.35 10.46
CA LEU A 19 1.77 -3.09 9.20
C LEU A 19 0.86 -2.38 8.17
N ASN A 20 -0.42 -2.71 8.16
CA ASN A 20 -1.43 -2.16 7.26
C ASN A 20 -2.15 -0.92 7.81
N LEU A 21 -2.06 -0.66 9.12
CA LEU A 21 -2.65 0.49 9.79
C LEU A 21 -1.68 1.69 9.86
N LEU A 22 -2.19 2.87 9.55
CA LEU A 22 -1.48 4.15 9.66
C LEU A 22 -2.49 5.25 9.99
N ALA A 23 -2.23 6.05 11.02
CA ALA A 23 -3.07 7.20 11.34
C ALA A 23 -2.83 8.31 10.31
N VAL A 24 -3.90 8.76 9.65
CA VAL A 24 -3.85 9.76 8.57
C VAL A 24 -5.03 10.73 8.67
N GLN A 25 -4.97 11.81 7.88
CA GLN A 25 -6.10 12.73 7.74
C GLN A 25 -7.28 12.02 7.06
N GLY A 26 -8.51 12.28 7.56
CA GLY A 26 -9.73 11.63 7.07
C GLY A 26 -9.98 11.86 5.58
N ALA A 27 -9.78 13.08 5.09
CA ALA A 27 -9.94 13.43 3.68
C ALA A 27 -8.99 12.64 2.77
N ALA A 28 -7.71 12.48 3.16
CA ALA A 28 -6.75 11.68 2.41
C ALA A 28 -7.13 10.19 2.37
N ASN A 29 -7.68 9.65 3.47
CA ASN A 29 -8.17 8.27 3.50
C ASN A 29 -9.40 8.08 2.61
N GLN A 30 -10.31 9.06 2.57
CA GLN A 30 -11.49 9.04 1.70
C GLN A 30 -11.10 9.15 0.22
N GLU A 31 -10.19 10.06 -0.13
CA GLU A 31 -9.67 10.23 -1.49
C GLU A 31 -9.00 8.96 -2.00
N LYS A 32 -8.19 8.32 -1.15
CA LYS A 32 -7.58 7.02 -1.47
C LYS A 32 -8.64 5.94 -1.69
N GLY A 33 -9.57 5.78 -0.74
CA GLY A 33 -10.51 4.66 -0.72
C GLY A 33 -9.84 3.30 -0.95
N SER A 34 -10.40 2.52 -1.90
CA SER A 34 -9.86 1.23 -2.31
C SER A 34 -8.84 1.31 -3.46
N ALA A 35 -8.41 2.52 -3.85
CA ALA A 35 -7.46 2.72 -4.93
C ALA A 35 -6.10 2.05 -4.60
N SER A 36 -5.49 1.51 -5.65
CA SER A 36 -4.14 0.98 -5.62
C SER A 36 -3.11 2.10 -5.83
N ALA A 37 -1.83 1.79 -5.67
CA ALA A 37 -0.75 2.74 -5.96
C ALA A 37 -0.65 3.13 -7.46
N ALA A 38 -1.43 2.49 -8.35
CA ALA A 38 -1.57 2.93 -9.74
C ALA A 38 -2.41 4.21 -9.90
N TYR A 39 -3.38 4.42 -9.00
CA TYR A 39 -4.42 5.43 -9.17
C TYR A 39 -4.38 6.52 -8.09
N TRP A 40 -3.73 6.23 -6.96
CA TRP A 40 -3.60 7.21 -5.87
C TRP A 40 -2.25 7.08 -5.17
N LEU A 41 -1.63 8.24 -4.94
CA LEU A 41 -0.43 8.40 -4.11
C LEU A 41 -0.65 9.60 -3.17
N PRO A 42 -0.07 9.58 -1.95
CA PRO A 42 -0.17 10.72 -1.04
C PRO A 42 0.27 12.04 -1.70
N SER A 43 -0.45 13.12 -1.44
CA SER A 43 -0.07 14.48 -1.89
C SER A 43 1.25 14.92 -1.25
N ASN A 44 1.53 14.49 -0.02
CA ASN A 44 2.83 14.63 0.63
C ASN A 44 3.91 13.79 -0.09
N LYS A 45 4.69 14.44 -0.95
CA LYS A 45 5.70 13.78 -1.79
C LYS A 45 6.81 13.11 -0.97
N SER A 46 7.23 13.68 0.16
CA SER A 46 8.32 13.11 0.98
C SER A 46 7.94 11.76 1.61
N PHE A 47 6.64 11.50 1.78
CA PHE A 47 6.13 10.25 2.36
C PHE A 47 5.93 9.12 1.32
N ARG A 48 6.05 9.40 0.02
CA ARG A 48 5.71 8.42 -1.02
C ARG A 48 6.60 7.17 -1.01
N CYS A 49 7.89 7.32 -0.67
CA CYS A 49 8.81 6.18 -0.55
C CYS A 49 8.36 5.21 0.54
N GLU A 50 8.08 5.73 1.75
CA GLU A 50 7.60 4.92 2.87
C GLU A 50 6.22 4.31 2.57
N TYR A 51 5.32 5.08 1.96
CA TYR A 51 4.01 4.60 1.56
C TYR A 51 4.09 3.41 0.60
N VAL A 52 4.89 3.52 -0.47
CA VAL A 52 5.05 2.42 -1.44
C VAL A 52 5.74 1.21 -0.80
N ALA A 53 6.77 1.42 0.01
CA ALA A 53 7.43 0.34 0.74
C ALA A 53 6.45 -0.41 1.68
N ARG A 54 5.60 0.32 2.40
CA ARG A 54 4.54 -0.27 3.23
C ARG A 54 3.53 -1.05 2.41
N GLN A 55 3.07 -0.52 1.27
CA GLN A 55 2.16 -1.25 0.37
C GLN A 55 2.78 -2.56 -0.12
N ILE A 56 4.07 -2.54 -0.49
CA ILE A 56 4.80 -3.75 -0.90
C ILE A 56 4.90 -4.74 0.26
N ALA A 57 5.30 -4.30 1.45
CA ALA A 57 5.43 -5.14 2.63
C ALA A 57 4.09 -5.82 3.01
N VAL A 58 2.99 -5.06 3.03
CA VAL A 58 1.65 -5.58 3.28
C VAL A 58 1.28 -6.62 2.22
N LYS A 59 1.47 -6.30 0.93
CA LYS A 59 1.11 -7.22 -0.15
C LYS A 59 1.91 -8.50 -0.10
N TYR A 60 3.20 -8.41 0.19
CA TYR A 60 4.07 -9.55 0.37
C TYR A 60 3.61 -10.42 1.55
N LYS A 61 3.40 -9.85 2.73
CA LYS A 61 2.95 -10.56 3.94
C LYS A 61 1.65 -11.35 3.72
N TYR A 62 0.71 -10.79 2.96
CA TYR A 62 -0.61 -11.37 2.78
C TYR A 62 -0.80 -12.19 1.49
N GLY A 63 0.23 -12.26 0.64
CA GLY A 63 0.15 -12.91 -0.67
C GLY A 63 -0.83 -12.21 -1.61
N LEU A 64 -0.92 -10.88 -1.55
CA LEU A 64 -1.71 -10.08 -2.47
C LEU A 64 -0.98 -9.89 -3.80
N THR A 65 -1.75 -9.64 -4.85
CA THR A 65 -1.19 -9.38 -6.17
C THR A 65 -0.86 -7.90 -6.36
N VAL A 66 -0.01 -7.62 -7.34
CA VAL A 66 0.30 -6.28 -7.87
C VAL A 66 -0.01 -6.32 -9.35
N THR A 67 -0.83 -5.38 -9.85
CA THR A 67 -1.10 -5.30 -11.29
C THR A 67 0.09 -4.71 -12.03
N ARG A 68 0.13 -4.80 -13.36
CA ARG A 68 1.20 -4.20 -14.17
C ARG A 68 1.32 -2.69 -13.91
N ASP A 69 0.20 -1.97 -13.95
CA ASP A 69 0.17 -0.51 -13.76
C ASP A 69 0.56 -0.10 -12.34
N GLU A 70 0.13 -0.88 -11.34
CA GLU A 70 0.52 -0.66 -9.95
C GLU A 70 2.02 -0.86 -9.76
N LYS A 71 2.59 -1.93 -10.36
CA LYS A 71 4.04 -2.18 -10.32
C LYS A 71 4.82 -1.04 -10.97
N GLN A 72 4.38 -0.55 -12.12
CA GLN A 72 5.05 0.54 -12.82
C GLN A 72 5.06 1.84 -11.98
N ASN A 73 3.93 2.21 -11.38
CA ASN A 73 3.85 3.39 -10.52
C ASN A 73 4.67 3.24 -9.24
N MET A 74 4.64 2.05 -8.60
CA MET A 74 5.48 1.78 -7.44
C MET A 74 6.97 1.92 -7.79
N LEU A 75 7.42 1.36 -8.92
CA LEU A 75 8.81 1.49 -9.38
C LEU A 75 9.18 2.94 -9.71
N ALA A 76 8.30 3.70 -10.35
CA ALA A 76 8.54 5.11 -10.66
C ALA A 76 8.73 5.96 -9.40
N VAL A 77 7.99 5.68 -8.33
CA VAL A 77 8.22 6.30 -7.03
C VAL A 77 9.57 5.88 -6.47
N LEU A 78 9.84 4.56 -6.42
CA LEU A 78 11.04 4.00 -5.79
C LEU A 78 12.35 4.38 -6.50
N HIS A 79 12.32 4.66 -7.80
CA HIS A 79 13.49 5.12 -8.54
C HIS A 79 14.06 6.45 -7.99
N ASN A 80 13.21 7.26 -7.35
CA ASN A 80 13.60 8.53 -6.74
C ASN A 80 13.82 8.43 -5.22
N CYS A 81 13.80 7.22 -4.67
CA CYS A 81 14.01 6.96 -3.26
C CYS A 81 15.47 6.54 -3.01
N GLY A 82 15.98 6.81 -1.81
CA GLY A 82 17.19 6.16 -1.33
C GLY A 82 16.97 4.66 -1.11
N ALA A 83 17.89 3.99 -0.40
CA ALA A 83 17.72 2.59 0.01
C ALA A 83 16.56 2.45 1.01
N GLN A 84 15.33 2.42 0.48
CA GLN A 84 14.10 2.34 1.26
C GLN A 84 13.89 0.90 1.72
N GLY A 85 14.04 0.68 3.03
CA GLY A 85 13.71 -0.60 3.65
C GLY A 85 12.20 -0.86 3.65
N LEU A 86 11.83 -2.15 3.63
CA LEU A 86 10.46 -2.58 3.88
C LEU A 86 10.16 -2.58 5.39
N PRO A 87 9.08 -1.93 5.83
CA PRO A 87 8.65 -2.04 7.23
C PRO A 87 8.24 -3.48 7.56
N ARG A 88 8.38 -3.88 8.83
CA ARG A 88 8.04 -5.22 9.34
C ARG A 88 6.72 -5.20 10.10
#